data_AF-A0A0R2T5X2-F1
#
_entry.id   AF-A0A0R2T5X2-F1
#
_cell.length_a   1.000
_cell.length_b   1.000
_cell.length_c   1.000
_cell.angle_alpha   90.00
_cell.angle_beta   90.00
_cell.angle_gamma   90.00
#
_symmetry.space_group_name_H-M   'P 1'
#
loop_
_entity.id
_entity.type
_entity.pdbx_description
1 polymer ?
#
loop_
_entity_poly.entity_id
_entity_poly.type
_entity_poly.pdbx_seq_one_letter_code
_entity_poly.pdbx_strand_id
1 'polypeptide(L)'
;MSSKDTVTKTLVVAFFLCVVCSILVSGTAVILKPMQDENRILDRNKNILSAAGLYDSAIHSDSEVAELFSRFTPRLVDINAGRFLEADEALALGIDIVNYDQRKVITDPALSEALTSEEDLADVKRRALYQMVYLMEGNSEDELDTIVLPVSGYGLWGILYGFMALEGDANTVKGLAFYELKETPGLGAEVRNPRWTALWPGKKVYAEDGGV
;
A
#
# COMPACT_ATOMS: atom_id res chain seq x y z
N MET A 1 21.52 -56.62 -4.68
CA MET A 1 20.92 -55.29 -4.92
C MET A 1 20.18 -54.88 -3.66
N SER A 2 20.52 -53.73 -3.08
CA SER A 2 19.95 -53.25 -1.82
C SER A 2 18.53 -52.73 -2.08
N SER A 3 17.52 -53.33 -1.44
CA SER A 3 16.13 -52.82 -1.44
C SER A 3 16.06 -51.53 -0.62
N LYS A 4 16.43 -50.42 -1.26
CA LYS A 4 16.43 -49.10 -0.63
C LYS A 4 15.02 -48.50 -0.53
N ASP A 5 14.09 -48.97 -1.35
CA ASP A 5 12.71 -48.49 -1.37
C ASP A 5 11.80 -49.40 -0.55
N THR A 6 11.37 -48.91 0.61
CA THR A 6 10.37 -49.56 1.45
C THR A 6 9.44 -48.48 1.96
N VAL A 7 8.13 -48.72 1.96
CA VAL A 7 7.09 -47.76 2.38
C VAL A 7 7.43 -47.10 3.71
N THR A 8 7.94 -47.86 4.68
CA THR A 8 8.39 -47.35 5.98
C THR A 8 9.51 -46.31 5.88
N LYS A 9 10.52 -46.54 5.03
CA LYS A 9 11.63 -45.57 4.84
C LYS A 9 11.13 -44.29 4.19
N THR A 10 10.22 -44.40 3.22
CA THR A 10 9.60 -43.23 2.59
C THR A 10 8.84 -42.39 3.61
N LEU A 11 8.06 -43.02 4.50
CA LEU A 11 7.34 -42.31 5.57
C LEU A 11 8.29 -41.63 6.57
N VAL A 12 9.39 -42.29 6.93
CA VAL A 12 10.40 -41.70 7.84
C VAL A 12 11.10 -40.51 7.19
N VAL A 13 11.52 -40.63 5.93
CA VAL A 13 12.14 -39.52 5.19
C VAL A 13 11.18 -38.35 5.04
N ALA A 14 9.92 -38.60 4.68
CA ALA A 14 8.89 -37.58 4.58
C ALA A 14 8.66 -36.88 5.93
N PHE A 15 8.58 -37.64 7.03
CA PHE A 15 8.43 -37.07 8.37
C PHE A 15 9.60 -36.14 8.73
N PHE A 16 10.85 -36.60 8.56
CA PHE A 16 12.02 -35.76 8.85
C PHE A 16 12.09 -34.53 7.95
N LEU A 17 11.78 -34.67 6.66
CA LEU A 17 11.73 -33.54 5.74
C LEU A 17 10.69 -32.52 6.19
N CYS A 18 9.46 -32.96 6.52
CA CYS A 18 8.41 -32.07 7.03
C CYS A 18 8.83 -31.36 8.32
N VAL A 19 9.43 -32.08 9.28
CA VAL A 19 9.90 -31.49 10.54
C VAL A 19 10.97 -30.43 10.27
N VAL A 20 12.00 -30.77 9.50
CA VAL A 20 13.11 -29.84 9.19
C VAL A 20 12.59 -28.62 8.41
N CYS A 21 11.77 -28.82 7.38
CA CYS A 21 11.18 -27.72 6.62
C CYS A 21 10.29 -26.83 7.50
N SER A 22 9.48 -27.41 8.39
CA SER A 22 8.60 -26.64 9.27
C SER A 22 9.37 -25.76 10.26
N ILE A 23 10.47 -26.29 10.84
CA ILE A 23 11.31 -25.55 11.78
C ILE A 23 12.02 -24.41 11.04
N LEU A 24 12.57 -24.67 9.86
CA LEU A 24 13.27 -23.65 9.07
C LEU A 24 12.32 -22.53 8.62
N VAL A 25 11.16 -22.87 8.04
CA VAL A 25 10.18 -21.88 7.58
C VAL A 25 9.59 -21.08 8.74
N SER A 26 9.20 -21.74 9.84
CA SER A 26 8.64 -21.05 11.01
C SER A 26 9.68 -20.17 11.71
N GLY A 27 10.89 -20.71 11.90
CA GLY A 27 11.98 -19.96 12.52
C GLY A 27 12.37 -18.72 11.73
N THR A 28 12.55 -18.85 10.41
CA THR A 28 12.84 -17.69 9.55
C THR A 28 11.70 -16.68 9.54
N ALA A 29 10.44 -17.14 9.47
CA ALA A 29 9.29 -16.25 9.45
C ALA A 29 9.20 -15.39 10.73
N VAL A 30 9.35 -15.99 11.91
CA VAL A 30 9.22 -15.27 13.19
C VAL A 30 10.39 -14.32 13.43
N ILE A 31 11.62 -14.76 13.14
CA ILE A 31 12.84 -13.95 13.39
C ILE A 31 12.88 -12.73 12.47
N LEU A 32 12.52 -12.88 11.19
CA LEU A 32 12.58 -11.78 10.23
C LEU A 32 11.36 -10.85 10.29
N LYS A 33 10.27 -11.27 10.94
CA LYS A 33 9.00 -10.53 10.91
C LYS A 33 9.12 -9.06 11.34
N PRO A 34 9.78 -8.73 12.47
CA PRO A 34 9.90 -7.33 12.91
C PRO A 34 10.66 -6.48 11.87
N MET A 35 11.78 -7.00 11.37
CA MET A 35 12.58 -6.32 10.34
C MET A 35 11.81 -6.12 9.03
N GLN A 36 10.99 -7.09 8.63
CA GLN A 36 10.13 -6.96 7.45
C GLN A 36 9.04 -5.91 7.64
N ASP A 37 8.49 -5.79 8.85
CA ASP A 37 7.44 -4.83 9.15
C ASP A 37 8.00 -3.40 9.19
N GLU A 38 9.17 -3.19 9.79
CA GLU A 38 9.90 -1.91 9.75
C GLU A 38 10.24 -1.50 8.30
N ASN A 39 10.80 -2.42 7.51
CA ASN A 39 11.12 -2.14 6.10
C ASN A 39 9.89 -1.83 5.27
N ARG A 40 8.73 -2.45 5.55
CA ARG A 40 7.47 -2.15 4.86
C ARG A 40 6.97 -0.75 5.21
N ILE A 41 7.07 -0.32 6.46
CA ILE A 41 6.68 1.02 6.88
C ILE A 41 7.61 2.05 6.22
N LEU A 42 8.92 1.79 6.23
CA LEU A 42 9.91 2.64 5.59
C LEU A 42 9.62 2.77 4.08
N ASP A 43 9.41 1.66 3.38
CA ASP A 43 9.11 1.65 1.95
C ASP A 43 7.79 2.37 1.64
N ARG A 44 6.74 2.14 2.44
CA ARG A 44 5.46 2.88 2.32
C ARG A 44 5.69 4.38 2.42
N ASN A 45 6.39 4.83 3.47
CA ASN A 45 6.63 6.25 3.71
C ASN A 45 7.49 6.86 2.59
N LYS A 46 8.51 6.14 2.09
CA LYS A 46 9.29 6.57 0.90
C LYS A 46 8.39 6.77 -0.32
N ASN A 47 7.47 5.85 -0.59
CA ASN A 47 6.60 5.96 -1.76
C ASN A 47 5.57 7.09 -1.62
N ILE A 48 5.07 7.36 -0.41
CA ILE A 48 4.25 8.55 -0.13
C ILE A 48 5.05 9.82 -0.42
N LEU A 49 6.28 9.90 0.09
CA LEU A 49 7.16 11.06 -0.14
C LEU A 49 7.52 11.20 -1.63
N SER A 50 7.81 10.11 -2.33
CA SER A 50 8.12 10.13 -3.77
C SER A 50 6.91 10.55 -4.59
N ALA A 51 5.70 10.07 -4.27
CA ALA A 51 4.48 10.54 -4.93
C ALA A 51 4.29 12.05 -4.73
N ALA A 52 4.59 12.57 -3.53
CA ALA A 52 4.53 13.98 -3.21
C ALA A 52 5.71 14.82 -3.77
N GLY A 53 6.69 14.20 -4.43
CA GLY A 53 7.87 14.89 -4.97
C GLY A 53 8.89 15.32 -3.91
N LEU A 54 8.85 14.73 -2.70
CA LEU A 54 9.69 15.07 -1.56
C LEU A 54 10.82 14.05 -1.30
N TYR A 55 10.84 12.94 -2.03
CA TYR A 55 11.88 11.91 -1.88
C TYR A 55 12.31 11.35 -3.23
N ASP A 56 13.62 11.30 -3.42
CA ASP A 56 14.31 10.66 -4.53
C ASP A 56 15.44 9.81 -3.93
N SER A 57 15.44 8.51 -4.19
CA SER A 57 16.44 7.56 -3.66
C SER A 57 17.85 7.80 -4.20
N ALA A 58 18.02 8.59 -5.25
CA ALA A 58 19.33 9.00 -5.75
C ALA A 58 19.94 10.16 -4.94
N ILE A 59 19.11 10.92 -4.21
CA ILE A 59 19.51 12.15 -3.52
C ILE A 59 19.39 11.98 -2.00
N HIS A 60 18.31 11.36 -1.54
CA HIS A 60 17.92 11.25 -0.14
C HIS A 60 18.34 9.92 0.45
N SER A 61 18.61 9.95 1.75
CA SER A 61 18.95 8.76 2.53
C SER A 61 17.74 8.20 3.28
N ASP A 62 17.76 6.91 3.60
CA ASP A 62 16.72 6.25 4.39
C ASP A 62 16.50 6.91 5.77
N SER A 63 17.53 7.52 6.34
CA SER A 63 17.46 8.23 7.62
C SER A 63 16.61 9.51 7.59
N GLU A 64 16.44 10.13 6.43
CA GLU A 64 15.67 11.38 6.28
C GLU A 64 14.16 11.13 6.18
N VAL A 65 13.76 9.89 5.88
CA VAL A 65 12.36 9.54 5.59
C VAL A 65 11.43 9.86 6.76
N ALA A 66 11.85 9.58 8.00
CA ALA A 66 11.03 9.85 9.18
C ALA A 66 10.78 11.35 9.38
N GLU A 67 11.82 12.18 9.18
CA GLU A 67 11.72 13.63 9.30
C GLU A 67 10.82 14.21 8.20
N LEU A 68 11.06 13.83 6.94
CA LEU A 68 10.25 14.29 5.81
C LEU A 68 8.78 13.86 5.95
N PHE A 69 8.55 12.64 6.41
CA PHE A 69 7.20 12.11 6.61
C PHE A 69 6.45 12.78 7.77
N SER A 70 7.16 13.33 8.77
CA SER A 70 6.53 14.05 9.89
C SER A 70 5.73 15.29 9.47
N ARG A 71 5.97 15.79 8.25
CA ARG A 71 5.19 16.88 7.63
C ARG A 71 3.79 16.45 7.18
N PHE A 72 3.53 15.15 7.11
CA PHE A 72 2.22 14.61 6.78
C PHE A 72 1.42 14.29 8.04
N THR A 73 0.15 14.66 7.99
CA THR A 73 -0.86 14.27 8.97
C THR A 73 -1.70 13.13 8.40
N PRO A 74 -1.57 11.89 8.91
CA PRO A 74 -2.42 10.78 8.51
C PRO A 74 -3.85 11.01 9.01
N ARG A 75 -4.85 10.79 8.14
CA ARG A 75 -6.28 10.87 8.49
C ARG A 75 -7.01 9.65 7.92
N LEU A 76 -8.02 9.18 8.65
CA LEU A 76 -8.96 8.17 8.14
C LEU A 76 -10.17 8.86 7.54
N VAL A 77 -10.55 8.45 6.34
CA VAL A 77 -11.74 8.88 5.63
C VAL A 77 -12.75 7.74 5.62
N ASP A 78 -13.96 7.99 6.11
CA ASP A 78 -15.12 7.15 5.83
C ASP A 78 -15.59 7.47 4.41
N ILE A 79 -15.43 6.50 3.50
CA ILE A 79 -15.73 6.70 2.09
C ILE A 79 -17.23 6.80 1.80
N ASN A 80 -18.07 6.26 2.68
CA ASN A 80 -19.52 6.29 2.52
C ASN A 80 -20.09 7.62 3.04
N ALA A 81 -19.54 8.12 4.15
CA ALA A 81 -19.92 9.40 4.71
C ALA A 81 -19.21 10.60 4.06
N GLY A 82 -18.09 10.38 3.37
CA GLY A 82 -17.31 11.44 2.73
C GLY A 82 -16.65 12.40 3.73
N ARG A 83 -16.35 11.93 4.95
CA ARG A 83 -15.76 12.75 6.03
C ARG A 83 -14.62 12.03 6.72
N PHE A 84 -13.81 12.80 7.44
CA PHE A 84 -12.82 12.22 8.34
C PHE A 84 -13.48 11.55 9.55
N LEU A 85 -12.85 10.48 10.02
CA LEU A 85 -13.12 9.92 11.34
C LEU A 85 -12.33 10.67 12.40
N GLU A 86 -12.98 10.84 13.54
CA GLU A 86 -12.32 11.28 14.76
C GLU A 86 -11.64 10.10 15.48
N ALA A 87 -10.69 10.40 16.36
CA ALA A 87 -9.86 9.38 17.01
C ALA A 87 -10.66 8.40 17.89
N ASP A 88 -11.72 8.88 18.53
CA ASP A 88 -12.63 8.09 19.35
C ASP A 88 -13.52 7.17 18.50
N GLU A 89 -13.98 7.63 17.33
CA GLU A 89 -14.71 6.81 16.37
C GLU A 89 -13.84 5.67 15.83
N ALA A 90 -12.60 5.98 15.44
CA ALA A 90 -11.64 4.97 15.00
C ALA A 90 -11.38 3.92 16.09
N LEU A 91 -11.20 4.36 17.35
CA LEU A 91 -11.00 3.46 18.47
C LEU A 91 -12.23 2.58 18.76
N ALA A 92 -13.44 3.12 18.63
CA ALA A 92 -14.68 2.37 18.78
C ALA A 92 -14.84 1.26 17.73
N LEU A 93 -14.25 1.45 16.54
CA LEU A 93 -14.16 0.47 15.46
C LEU A 93 -12.98 -0.52 15.64
N GLY A 94 -12.17 -0.37 16.70
CA GLY A 94 -10.97 -1.18 16.92
C GLY A 94 -9.82 -0.83 15.97
N ILE A 95 -9.85 0.36 15.37
CA ILE A 95 -8.83 0.84 14.43
C ILE A 95 -7.80 1.67 15.17
N ASP A 96 -6.54 1.22 15.13
CA ASP A 96 -5.39 2.03 15.50
C ASP A 96 -4.89 2.79 14.27
N ILE A 97 -5.13 4.11 14.24
CA ILE A 97 -4.74 4.98 13.12
C ILE A 97 -3.24 4.86 12.79
N VAL A 98 -2.37 4.67 13.79
CA VAL A 98 -0.92 4.64 13.54
C VAL A 98 -0.52 3.38 12.79
N ASN A 99 -1.15 2.26 13.12
CA ASN A 99 -0.81 0.92 12.62
C ASN A 99 -1.81 0.37 11.59
N TYR A 100 -2.82 1.16 11.21
CA TYR A 100 -3.86 0.73 10.31
C TYR A 100 -3.31 0.46 8.90
N ASP A 101 -3.59 -0.73 8.40
CA ASP A 101 -3.31 -1.14 7.03
C ASP A 101 -4.62 -1.59 6.39
N GLN A 102 -5.22 -0.71 5.59
CA GLN A 102 -6.49 -0.95 4.90
C GLN A 102 -6.49 -2.25 4.06
N ARG A 103 -5.31 -2.74 3.63
CA ARG A 103 -5.19 -3.98 2.86
C ARG A 103 -5.38 -5.24 3.71
N LYS A 104 -5.14 -5.16 5.02
CA LYS A 104 -5.34 -6.29 5.94
C LYS A 104 -6.81 -6.45 6.33
N VAL A 105 -7.61 -5.39 6.23
CA VAL A 105 -9.02 -5.39 6.64
C VAL A 105 -9.99 -5.59 5.46
N ILE A 106 -9.48 -5.65 4.23
CA ILE A 106 -10.29 -5.83 3.01
C ILE A 106 -11.09 -7.15 3.00
N THR A 107 -10.68 -8.14 3.80
CA THR A 107 -11.39 -9.41 3.97
C THR A 107 -12.39 -9.40 5.12
N ASP A 108 -12.41 -8.36 5.95
CA ASP A 108 -13.33 -8.23 7.09
C ASP A 108 -14.63 -7.55 6.63
N PRO A 109 -15.79 -8.24 6.65
CA PRO A 109 -17.07 -7.65 6.25
C PRO A 109 -17.53 -6.45 7.10
N ALA A 110 -16.99 -6.26 8.31
CA ALA A 110 -17.32 -5.11 9.15
C ALA A 110 -16.57 -3.83 8.73
N LEU A 111 -15.41 -3.99 8.08
CA LEU A 111 -14.50 -2.89 7.70
C LEU A 111 -14.34 -2.75 6.19
N SER A 112 -15.03 -3.57 5.41
CA SER A 112 -14.97 -3.56 3.95
C SER A 112 -16.29 -3.99 3.33
N GLU A 113 -16.53 -3.53 2.11
CA GLU A 113 -17.70 -3.87 1.30
C GLU A 113 -17.30 -4.64 0.04
N ALA A 114 -18.21 -5.47 -0.47
CA ALA A 114 -18.05 -6.10 -1.78
C ALA A 114 -18.53 -5.13 -2.85
N LEU A 115 -17.76 -4.99 -3.92
CA LEU A 115 -18.12 -4.17 -5.06
C LEU A 115 -18.98 -5.00 -6.04
N THR A 116 -20.01 -4.38 -6.59
CA THR A 116 -20.74 -4.95 -7.72
C THR A 116 -19.88 -4.92 -8.99
N SER A 117 -20.25 -5.68 -10.02
CA SER A 117 -19.51 -5.66 -11.29
C SER A 117 -19.50 -4.30 -11.98
N GLU A 118 -20.49 -3.44 -11.70
CA GLU A 118 -20.56 -2.08 -12.25
C GLU A 118 -19.63 -1.11 -11.49
N GLU A 119 -19.43 -1.34 -10.19
CA GLU A 119 -18.55 -0.54 -9.34
C GLU A 119 -17.07 -0.99 -9.39
N ASP A 120 -16.83 -2.29 -9.64
CA ASP A 120 -15.50 -2.93 -9.61
C ASP A 120 -14.67 -2.66 -10.88
N LEU A 121 -14.54 -1.39 -11.26
CA LEU A 121 -13.78 -0.97 -12.46
C LEU A 121 -12.29 -1.34 -12.39
N ALA A 122 -11.76 -1.43 -11.17
CA ALA A 122 -10.35 -1.76 -10.90
C ALA A 122 -10.12 -3.24 -10.57
N ASP A 123 -11.16 -4.09 -10.65
CA ASP A 123 -11.10 -5.53 -10.42
C ASP A 123 -10.48 -5.93 -9.05
N VAL A 124 -10.78 -5.14 -8.02
CA VAL A 124 -10.31 -5.33 -6.63
C VAL A 124 -11.27 -6.14 -5.77
N LYS A 125 -12.50 -6.38 -6.26
CA LYS A 125 -13.59 -7.16 -5.62
C LYS A 125 -14.19 -6.57 -4.36
N ARG A 126 -13.35 -6.01 -3.50
CA ARG A 126 -13.73 -5.43 -2.21
C ARG A 126 -12.97 -4.13 -1.99
N ARG A 127 -13.54 -3.27 -1.16
CA ARG A 127 -12.93 -1.99 -0.79
C ARG A 127 -13.09 -1.77 0.71
N ALA A 128 -12.03 -1.31 1.37
CA ALA A 128 -12.10 -0.92 2.78
C ALA A 128 -12.94 0.35 2.94
N LEU A 129 -13.81 0.38 3.95
CA LEU A 129 -14.71 1.51 4.22
C LEU A 129 -13.96 2.74 4.77
N TYR A 130 -12.87 2.49 5.49
CA TYR A 130 -12.06 3.52 6.12
C TYR A 130 -10.70 3.55 5.41
N GLN A 131 -10.45 4.59 4.63
CA GLN A 131 -9.24 4.73 3.83
C GLN A 131 -8.28 5.70 4.53
N MET A 132 -7.00 5.35 4.57
CA MET A 132 -5.99 6.24 5.14
C MET A 132 -5.46 7.19 4.07
N VAL A 133 -5.58 8.49 4.33
CA VAL A 133 -5.01 9.55 3.48
C VAL A 133 -3.95 10.32 4.26
N TYR A 134 -3.03 10.97 3.54
CA TYR A 134 -1.95 11.75 4.15
C TYR A 134 -2.03 13.19 3.64
N LEU A 135 -2.17 14.14 4.56
CA LEU A 135 -2.34 15.54 4.25
C LEU A 135 -1.08 16.32 4.64
N MET A 136 -0.63 17.24 3.79
CA MET A 136 0.43 18.19 4.11
C MET A 136 -0.14 19.61 4.04
N GLU A 137 0.07 20.37 5.11
CA GLU A 137 -0.28 21.78 5.17
C GLU A 137 0.79 22.65 4.48
N GLY A 138 0.34 23.79 3.96
CA GLY A 138 1.11 24.80 3.25
C GLY A 138 1.75 25.82 4.19
N ASN A 139 1.81 27.09 3.73
CA ASN A 139 2.53 28.14 4.46
C ASN A 139 1.68 28.81 5.56
N SER A 140 0.36 28.72 5.46
CA SER A 140 -0.58 29.13 6.51
C SER A 140 -1.29 27.93 7.11
N GLU A 141 -1.58 28.02 8.41
CA GLU A 141 -2.57 27.14 9.06
C GLU A 141 -3.87 27.19 8.22
N ASP A 142 -4.42 26.03 7.89
CA ASP A 142 -5.58 25.79 6.99
C ASP A 142 -5.34 25.85 5.47
N GLU A 143 -4.12 26.13 4.99
CA GLU A 143 -3.79 25.93 3.57
C GLU A 143 -3.34 24.48 3.35
N LEU A 144 -4.02 23.76 2.47
CA LEU A 144 -3.63 22.41 2.08
C LEU A 144 -2.66 22.50 0.91
N ASP A 145 -1.46 21.91 1.03
CA ASP A 145 -0.48 21.86 -0.07
C ASP A 145 -0.57 20.55 -0.85
N THR A 146 -0.68 19.42 -0.14
CA THR A 146 -0.66 18.09 -0.75
C THR A 146 -1.66 17.14 -0.10
N ILE A 147 -2.36 16.38 -0.93
CA ILE A 147 -3.20 15.24 -0.53
C ILE A 147 -2.61 13.98 -1.15
N VAL A 148 -2.23 12.99 -0.34
CA VAL A 148 -1.79 11.69 -0.84
C VAL A 148 -2.85 10.63 -0.57
N LEU A 149 -3.31 10.01 -1.65
CA LEU A 149 -4.36 9.00 -1.67
C LEU A 149 -3.76 7.63 -2.03
N PRO A 150 -4.06 6.56 -1.27
CA PRO A 150 -3.74 5.21 -1.68
C PRO A 150 -4.65 4.80 -2.84
N VAL A 151 -4.05 4.29 -3.90
CA VAL A 151 -4.76 3.79 -5.09
C VAL A 151 -4.36 2.34 -5.37
N SER A 152 -5.29 1.56 -5.89
CA SER A 152 -5.04 0.17 -6.24
C SER A 152 -5.91 -0.30 -7.40
N GLY A 153 -5.38 -1.23 -8.19
CA GLY A 153 -6.14 -1.90 -9.25
C GLY A 153 -5.44 -3.15 -9.75
N TYR A 154 -6.20 -4.08 -10.31
CA TYR A 154 -5.69 -5.34 -10.83
C TYR A 154 -4.98 -5.13 -12.18
N GLY A 155 -3.76 -5.63 -12.28
CA GLY A 155 -2.95 -5.68 -13.51
C GLY A 155 -3.18 -6.96 -14.30
N LEU A 156 -2.10 -7.57 -14.80
CA LEU A 156 -2.20 -8.88 -15.44
C LEU A 156 -1.99 -10.01 -14.43
N TRP A 157 -1.05 -9.83 -13.50
CA TRP A 157 -0.59 -10.87 -12.58
C TRP A 157 -1.00 -10.63 -11.12
N GLY A 158 -1.60 -9.48 -10.83
CA GLY A 158 -2.14 -9.16 -9.52
C GLY A 158 -2.42 -7.68 -9.31
N ILE A 159 -2.83 -7.34 -8.09
CA ILE A 159 -3.11 -5.95 -7.71
C ILE A 159 -1.80 -5.15 -7.65
N LEU A 160 -1.83 -3.97 -8.25
CA LEU A 160 -0.85 -2.92 -8.05
C LEU A 160 -1.35 -1.99 -6.96
N TYR A 161 -0.47 -1.64 -6.02
CA TYR A 161 -0.72 -0.65 -4.98
C TYR A 161 0.22 0.54 -5.15
N GLY A 162 -0.36 1.73 -5.09
CA GLY A 162 0.36 2.97 -5.25
C GLY A 162 -0.22 4.10 -4.42
N PHE A 163 0.43 5.26 -4.54
CA PHE A 163 0.02 6.52 -3.97
C PHE A 163 -0.06 7.56 -5.07
N MET A 164 -1.20 8.24 -5.15
CA MET A 164 -1.39 9.42 -5.99
C MET A 164 -1.35 10.65 -5.08
N ALA A 165 -0.45 11.58 -5.36
CA ALA A 165 -0.41 12.86 -4.69
C ALA A 165 -1.13 13.90 -5.57
N LEU A 166 -2.01 14.66 -4.96
CA LEU A 166 -2.69 15.81 -5.54
C LEU A 166 -2.20 17.09 -4.86
N GLU A 167 -2.23 18.19 -5.59
CA GLU A 167 -2.06 19.53 -5.03
C GLU A 167 -3.24 19.91 -4.13
N GLY A 168 -3.14 21.05 -3.45
CA GLY A 168 -4.19 21.60 -2.57
C GLY A 168 -5.55 21.82 -3.23
N ASP A 169 -5.60 21.88 -4.57
CA ASP A 169 -6.84 21.97 -5.34
C ASP A 169 -7.61 20.64 -5.46
N ALA A 170 -7.06 19.55 -4.90
CA ALA A 170 -7.60 18.19 -4.96
C ALA A 170 -7.91 17.70 -6.39
N ASN A 171 -7.23 18.26 -7.40
CA ASN A 171 -7.45 17.92 -8.80
C ASN A 171 -6.14 17.76 -9.58
N THR A 172 -5.17 18.64 -9.39
CA THR A 172 -3.87 18.56 -10.06
C THR A 172 -3.05 17.45 -9.46
N VAL A 173 -2.61 16.51 -10.29
CA VAL A 173 -1.68 15.47 -9.89
C VAL A 173 -0.31 16.08 -9.65
N LYS A 174 0.19 15.93 -8.43
CA LYS A 174 1.57 16.25 -8.05
C LYS A 174 2.52 15.10 -8.39
N GLY A 175 2.05 13.86 -8.29
CA GLY A 175 2.79 12.67 -8.70
C GLY A 175 2.06 11.35 -8.44
N LEU A 176 2.63 10.27 -8.96
CA LEU A 176 2.15 8.90 -8.79
C LEU A 176 3.33 7.95 -8.56
N ALA A 177 3.23 7.10 -7.55
CA ALA A 177 4.23 6.08 -7.26
C ALA A 177 3.58 4.73 -6.93
N PHE A 178 4.05 3.64 -7.54
CA PHE A 178 3.66 2.27 -7.20
C PHE A 178 4.73 1.61 -6.33
N TYR A 179 4.29 1.05 -5.20
CA TYR A 179 5.19 0.45 -4.20
C TYR A 179 5.11 -1.09 -4.17
N GLU A 180 3.95 -1.66 -4.52
CA GLU A 180 3.76 -3.12 -4.53
C GLU A 180 3.04 -3.54 -5.81
N LEU A 181 3.62 -4.47 -6.56
CA LEU A 181 3.05 -5.05 -7.77
C LEU A 181 3.67 -6.42 -8.06
N LYS A 182 3.00 -7.21 -8.90
CA LYS A 182 3.47 -8.54 -9.35
C LYS A 182 3.78 -8.61 -10.84
N GLU A 183 3.82 -7.46 -11.50
CA GLU A 183 4.03 -7.39 -12.94
C GLU A 183 5.46 -7.75 -13.36
N THR A 184 5.61 -8.19 -14.61
CA THR A 184 6.90 -8.61 -15.16
C THR A 184 7.85 -7.41 -15.34
N PRO A 185 9.11 -7.47 -14.85
CA PRO A 185 10.14 -6.47 -15.13
C PRO A 185 10.34 -6.23 -16.63
N GLY A 186 10.40 -4.95 -17.04
CA GLY A 186 10.52 -4.55 -18.45
C GLY A 186 9.22 -4.57 -19.26
N LEU A 187 8.09 -4.94 -18.66
CA LEU A 187 6.75 -4.89 -19.24
C LEU A 187 5.81 -4.10 -18.32
N GLY A 188 4.91 -4.77 -17.59
CA GLY A 188 3.96 -4.11 -16.70
C GLY A 188 4.61 -3.41 -15.50
N ALA A 189 5.82 -3.83 -15.09
CA ALA A 189 6.55 -3.14 -14.04
C ALA A 189 7.11 -1.77 -14.46
N GLU A 190 7.01 -1.39 -15.74
CA GLU A 190 7.42 -0.06 -16.25
C GLU A 190 6.59 1.08 -15.65
N VAL A 191 5.50 0.80 -14.94
CA VAL A 191 4.80 1.80 -14.11
C VAL A 191 5.69 2.40 -12.99
N ARG A 192 6.85 1.80 -12.70
CA ARG A 192 7.87 2.36 -11.79
C ARG A 192 9.01 3.07 -12.52
N ASN A 193 9.00 3.13 -13.85
CA ASN A 193 10.03 3.81 -14.62
C ASN A 193 9.97 5.32 -14.39
N PRO A 194 11.07 5.99 -14.00
CA PRO A 194 11.10 7.44 -13.79
C PRO A 194 10.61 8.25 -15.00
N ARG A 195 10.83 7.77 -16.22
CA ARG A 195 10.33 8.43 -17.44
C ARG A 195 8.82 8.37 -17.56
N TRP A 196 8.20 7.30 -17.06
CA TRP A 196 6.75 7.13 -17.07
C TRP A 196 6.10 7.89 -15.92
N THR A 197 6.65 7.80 -14.70
CA THR A 197 6.12 8.54 -13.55
C THR A 197 6.20 10.06 -13.74
N ALA A 198 7.22 10.56 -14.47
CA ALA A 198 7.34 11.97 -14.84
C ALA A 198 6.24 12.50 -15.78
N LEU A 199 5.39 11.63 -16.34
CA LEU A 199 4.25 12.05 -17.19
C LEU A 199 3.03 12.51 -16.39
N TRP A 200 2.99 12.20 -15.09
CA TRP A 200 1.84 12.42 -14.22
C TRP A 200 1.73 13.83 -13.63
N PRO A 201 2.82 14.50 -13.21
CA PRO A 201 2.73 15.85 -12.68
C PRO A 201 2.02 16.81 -13.64
N GLY A 202 1.07 17.60 -13.13
CA GLY A 202 0.27 18.57 -13.88
C GLY A 202 -0.94 17.99 -14.62
N LYS A 203 -1.19 16.67 -14.56
CA LYS A 203 -2.46 16.10 -15.04
C LYS A 203 -3.60 16.49 -14.09
N LYS A 204 -4.84 16.48 -14.60
CA LYS A 204 -6.06 16.73 -13.82
C LYS A 204 -6.82 15.41 -13.69
N VAL A 205 -7.32 15.09 -12.50
CA VAL A 205 -8.09 13.85 -12.25
C VAL A 205 -9.58 14.02 -12.57
N TYR A 206 -10.06 15.25 -12.64
CA TYR A 206 -11.39 15.60 -13.14
C TYR A 206 -11.30 16.50 -14.37
N ALA A 207 -12.22 16.32 -15.31
CA ALA A 207 -12.46 17.26 -16.40
C ALA A 207 -13.10 18.57 -15.90
N GLU A 208 -13.16 19.60 -16.74
CA GLU A 208 -13.73 20.91 -16.38
C GLU A 208 -15.21 20.86 -15.98
N ASP A 209 -15.95 19.88 -16.51
CA ASP A 209 -17.36 19.62 -16.17
C ASP A 209 -17.52 18.74 -14.92
N GLY A 210 -16.43 18.35 -14.27
CA GLY A 210 -16.40 17.44 -13.12
C GLY A 210 -16.52 15.97 -13.51
N GLY A 211 -16.47 15.63 -14.80
CA GLY A 211 -16.38 14.24 -15.27
C GLY A 211 -15.07 13.56 -14.88
N VAL A 212 -15.12 12.23 -14.77
CA VAL A 212 -13.97 11.33 -14.59
C VAL A 212 -13.67 10.61 -15.90
#